data_AF-A0A820QW44-F1
#
_entry.id   AF-A0A820QW44-F1
#
_cell.length_a   1.000
_cell.length_b   1.000
_cell.length_c   1.000
_cell.angle_alpha   90.00
_cell.angle_beta   90.00
_cell.angle_gamma   90.00
#
_symmetry.space_group_name_H-M   'P 1'
#
loop_
_entity.id
_entity.type
_entity.pdbx_description
1 polymer ?
#
loop_
_entity_poly.entity_id
_entity_poly.type
_entity_poly.pdbx_seq_one_letter_code
_entity_poly.pdbx_strand_id
1 'polypeptide(L)'
;MCFATTDQYLSTSYNRRYQQWNSIKLACYLCIIAFICAIAHGIPSTIYYNHTISLTTNKTICTITNNIYQKYRTYVYFTVIAGALPVFISVLFGSLSYRNVQQLSYRQVPIIRRELDKQLTRMVLVQDVYIFIAIVPYTIVLITETFV
;
A
#
# COMPACT_ATOMS: atom_id res chain seq x y z
N MET A 1 -2.82 -0.52 2.58
CA MET A 1 -2.24 -1.46 3.56
C MET A 1 -1.37 -0.79 4.58
N CYS A 2 -0.40 0.04 4.17
CA CYS A 2 0.54 0.72 5.07
C CYS A 2 -0.11 1.36 6.31
N PHE A 3 -1.13 2.21 6.12
CA PHE A 3 -1.80 2.86 7.25
C PHE A 3 -2.52 1.86 8.17
N ALA A 4 -3.14 0.82 7.61
CA ALA A 4 -3.80 -0.22 8.40
C ALA A 4 -2.79 -1.06 9.21
N THR A 5 -1.66 -1.44 8.62
CA THR A 5 -0.59 -2.16 9.35
C THR A 5 0.04 -1.31 10.45
N THR A 6 0.25 -0.01 10.19
CA THR A 6 0.78 0.93 11.19
C THR A 6 -0.24 1.16 12.31
N ASP A 7 -1.51 1.36 11.98
CA ASP A 7 -2.58 1.51 12.96
C ASP A 7 -2.70 0.28 13.87
N GLN A 8 -2.62 -0.91 13.26
CA GLN A 8 -2.63 -2.19 13.97
C GLN A 8 -1.40 -2.36 14.87
N TYR A 9 -0.23 -1.88 14.45
CA TYR A 9 0.94 -1.84 15.32
C TYR A 9 0.74 -0.88 16.51
N LEU A 10 0.22 0.33 16.26
CA LEU A 10 0.00 1.32 17.31
C LEU A 10 -1.05 0.85 18.34
N SER A 11 -2.13 0.20 17.90
CA SER A 11 -3.17 -0.34 18.80
C SER A 11 -2.64 -1.48 19.68
N THR A 12 -1.85 -2.38 19.09
CA THR A 12 -1.32 -3.57 19.77
C THR A 12 -0.07 -3.30 20.61
N SER A 13 0.58 -2.15 20.42
CA SER A 13 1.82 -1.79 21.13
C SER A 13 1.64 -1.77 22.66
N TYR A 14 2.65 -2.22 23.39
CA TYR A 14 2.66 -2.17 24.85
C TYR A 14 2.78 -0.73 25.39
N ASN A 15 3.54 0.12 24.68
CA ASN A 15 3.82 1.47 25.12
C ASN A 15 2.59 2.38 24.95
N ARG A 16 2.08 2.89 26.08
CA ARG A 16 0.90 3.76 26.13
C ARG A 16 1.06 5.02 25.27
N ARG A 17 2.29 5.52 25.07
CA ARG A 17 2.58 6.66 24.20
C ARG A 17 2.28 6.36 22.73
N TYR A 18 2.59 5.15 22.25
CA TYR A 18 2.26 4.74 20.88
C TYR A 18 0.76 4.49 20.70
N GLN A 19 0.09 3.92 21.71
CA GLN A 19 -1.36 3.75 21.68
C GLN A 19 -2.12 5.09 21.61
N GLN A 20 -1.62 6.14 22.25
CA GLN A 20 -2.22 7.48 22.18
C GLN A 20 -2.19 8.09 20.77
N TRP A 21 -1.25 7.65 19.92
CA TRP A 21 -1.18 8.10 18.53
C TRP A 21 -2.23 7.42 17.65
N ASN A 22 -2.76 6.26 18.07
CA ASN A 22 -3.93 5.67 17.44
C ASN A 22 -5.19 6.42 17.88
N SER A 23 -5.45 7.54 17.21
CA SER A 23 -6.66 8.33 17.36
C SER A 23 -7.40 8.39 16.03
N ILE A 24 -8.73 8.20 16.08
CA ILE A 24 -9.58 8.25 14.89
C ILE A 24 -9.47 9.60 14.15
N LYS A 25 -9.25 10.70 14.89
CA LYS A 25 -9.03 12.03 14.29
C LYS A 25 -7.78 12.05 13.43
N LEU A 26 -6.66 11.56 13.97
CA LEU A 26 -5.40 11.49 13.21
C LEU A 26 -5.53 10.57 11.99
N ALA A 27 -6.17 9.41 12.15
CA ALA A 27 -6.43 8.49 11.04
C ALA A 27 -7.24 9.17 9.93
N CYS A 28 -8.31 9.90 10.27
CA CYS A 28 -9.08 10.67 9.29
C CYS A 28 -8.23 11.73 8.59
N TYR A 29 -7.42 12.51 9.31
CA TYR A 29 -6.55 13.51 8.70
C TYR A 29 -5.52 12.87 7.75
N LEU A 30 -4.90 11.76 8.14
CA LEU A 30 -3.95 11.04 7.29
C LEU A 30 -4.62 10.47 6.03
N CYS A 31 -5.84 9.92 6.16
CA CYS A 31 -6.62 9.44 5.02
C CYS A 31 -6.97 10.57 4.05
N ILE A 32 -7.38 11.74 4.55
CA ILE A 32 -7.70 12.91 3.72
C ILE A 32 -6.45 13.39 2.98
N ILE A 33 -5.32 13.52 3.68
CA ILE A 33 -4.05 13.94 3.07
C ILE A 33 -3.64 12.95 1.98
N ALA A 34 -3.67 11.64 2.28
CA ALA A 34 -3.32 10.61 1.32
C ALA A 34 -4.24 10.62 0.09
N PHE A 35 -5.55 10.87 0.29
CA PHE A 35 -6.51 10.99 -0.80
C PHE A 35 -6.22 12.21 -1.69
N ILE A 36 -5.93 13.36 -1.10
CA ILE A 36 -5.54 14.56 -1.85
C ILE A 36 -4.25 14.31 -2.64
N CYS A 37 -3.23 13.70 -2.01
CA CYS A 37 -1.99 13.31 -2.70
C CYS A 37 -2.24 12.33 -3.85
N ALA A 38 -3.16 11.37 -3.68
CA ALA A 38 -3.53 10.43 -4.73
C ALA A 38 -4.21 11.14 -5.92
N ILE A 39 -5.11 12.09 -5.66
CA ILE A 39 -5.71 12.91 -6.72
C ILE A 39 -4.64 13.73 -7.44
N ALA A 40 -3.77 14.41 -6.68
CA ALA A 40 -2.70 15.23 -7.26
C ALA A 40 -1.75 14.39 -8.15
N HIS A 41 -1.42 13.17 -7.72
CA HIS A 41 -0.64 12.23 -8.52
C HIS A 41 -1.43 11.71 -9.74
N GLY A 42 -2.76 11.66 -9.68
CA GLY A 42 -3.62 11.31 -10.82
C GLY A 42 -3.55 12.33 -11.96
N ILE A 43 -3.31 13.61 -11.67
CA ILE A 43 -3.33 14.71 -12.66
C ILE A 43 -2.34 14.46 -13.82
N PRO A 44 -1.03 14.19 -13.61
CA PRO A 44 -0.12 13.85 -14.71
C PRO A 44 -0.60 12.69 -15.59
N SER A 45 -1.29 11.71 -15.01
CA SER A 45 -1.83 10.58 -15.77
C SER A 45 -2.87 11.08 -16.78
N THR A 46 -3.75 12.00 -16.38
CA THR A 46 -4.77 12.56 -17.28
C THR A 46 -4.19 13.41 -18.41
N ILE A 47 -3.01 13.99 -18.23
CA ILE A 47 -2.35 14.85 -19.22
C ILE A 47 -1.56 14.02 -20.24
N TYR A 48 -0.82 13.00 -19.76
CA TYR A 48 0.12 12.26 -20.59
C TYR A 48 -0.43 10.98 -21.23
N TYR A 49 -1.60 10.50 -20.80
CA TYR A 49 -2.31 9.44 -21.51
C TYR A 49 -3.08 10.01 -22.70
N ASN A 50 -2.77 9.53 -23.90
CA ASN A 50 -3.45 9.95 -25.12
C ASN A 50 -3.79 8.77 -26.02
N HIS A 51 -4.78 8.99 -26.89
CA HIS A 51 -5.13 8.06 -27.95
C HIS A 51 -4.11 8.16 -29.09
N THR A 52 -3.46 7.04 -29.41
CA THR A 52 -2.51 6.93 -30.53
C THR A 52 -2.88 5.72 -31.38
N ILE A 53 -2.51 5.75 -32.66
CA ILE A 53 -2.75 4.62 -33.56
C ILE A 53 -1.55 3.67 -33.43
N SER A 54 -1.82 2.42 -33.06
CA SER A 54 -0.79 1.38 -32.99
C SER A 54 -0.27 1.04 -34.39
N LEU A 55 1.03 1.18 -34.60
CA LEU A 55 1.70 0.88 -35.88
C LEU A 55 1.56 -0.58 -36.31
N THR A 56 1.37 -1.50 -35.37
CA THR A 56 1.30 -2.95 -35.64
C THR A 56 -0.11 -3.45 -35.93
N THR A 57 -1.14 -2.80 -35.38
CA THR A 57 -2.52 -3.28 -35.47
C THR A 57 -3.48 -2.30 -36.13
N ASN A 58 -3.02 -1.08 -36.43
CA ASN A 58 -3.84 0.04 -36.91
C ASN A 58 -5.06 0.36 -36.03
N LYS A 59 -5.06 -0.10 -34.77
CA LYS A 59 -6.11 0.18 -33.79
C LYS A 59 -5.73 1.36 -32.92
N THR A 60 -6.73 2.12 -32.50
CA THR A 60 -6.56 3.20 -31.51
C THR A 60 -6.27 2.59 -30.14
N ILE A 61 -5.11 2.90 -29.58
CA ILE A 61 -4.68 2.50 -28.23
C ILE A 61 -4.57 3.73 -27.33
N CYS A 62 -4.74 3.55 -26.02
CA CYS A 62 -4.48 4.59 -25.03
C CYS A 62 -3.13 4.33 -24.39
N THR A 63 -2.14 5.19 -24.66
CA THR A 63 -0.78 5.00 -24.18
C THR A 63 -0.19 6.31 -23.67
N ILE A 64 0.91 6.19 -22.92
CA ILE A 64 1.67 7.33 -22.42
C ILE A 64 2.50 7.90 -23.56
N THR A 65 2.29 9.16 -23.89
CA THR A 65 3.03 9.82 -25.00
C THR A 65 4.36 10.42 -24.55
N ASN A 66 4.53 10.67 -23.25
CA ASN A 66 5.73 11.28 -22.72
C ASN A 66 6.67 10.21 -22.11
N ASN A 67 7.83 10.00 -22.74
CA ASN A 67 8.82 9.00 -22.32
C ASN A 67 9.38 9.25 -20.90
N ILE A 68 9.55 10.52 -20.50
CA ILE A 68 10.03 10.86 -19.14
C ILE A 68 8.98 10.42 -18.12
N TYR A 69 7.72 10.74 -18.37
CA TYR A 69 6.62 10.34 -17.51
C TYR A 69 6.43 8.82 -17.48
N GLN A 70 6.61 8.13 -18.61
CA GLN A 70 6.56 6.67 -18.67
C GLN A 70 7.63 6.05 -17.77
N LYS A 71 8.89 6.51 -17.85
CA LYS A 71 9.97 6.03 -16.98
C LYS A 71 9.70 6.32 -15.51
N TYR A 72 9.23 7.52 -15.18
CA TYR A 72 8.83 7.86 -13.81
C TYR A 72 7.73 6.90 -13.30
N ARG A 73 6.70 6.67 -14.10
CA ARG A 73 5.57 5.81 -13.72
C ARG A 73 6.02 4.36 -13.52
N THR A 74 6.80 3.80 -14.43
CA THR A 74 7.28 2.42 -14.32
C THR A 74 8.28 2.25 -13.17
N TYR A 75 9.38 3.00 -13.19
CA TYR A 75 10.52 2.74 -12.28
C TYR A 75 10.35 3.36 -10.89
N VAL A 76 9.74 4.54 -10.79
CA VAL A 76 9.61 5.22 -9.50
C VAL A 76 8.27 4.86 -8.87
N TYR A 77 7.18 5.08 -9.58
CA TYR A 77 5.86 4.88 -9.00
C TYR A 77 5.53 3.39 -8.77
N PHE A 78 5.51 2.56 -9.81
CA PHE A 78 5.13 1.16 -9.65
C PHE A 78 6.15 0.36 -8.84
N THR A 79 7.43 0.48 -9.15
CA THR A 79 8.45 -0.34 -8.47
C THR A 79 8.70 0.12 -7.05
N VAL A 80 8.89 1.42 -6.80
CA VAL A 80 9.29 1.92 -5.47
C VAL A 80 8.07 2.28 -4.62
N ILE A 81 7.22 3.19 -5.10
CA ILE A 81 6.15 3.80 -4.29
C ILE A 81 4.97 2.84 -4.08
N ALA A 82 4.56 2.09 -5.11
CA ALA A 82 3.43 1.17 -5.05
C ALA A 82 3.83 -0.27 -4.73
N GLY A 83 5.06 -0.66 -5.06
CA GLY A 83 5.60 -2.00 -4.85
C GLY A 83 6.43 -2.11 -3.56
N ALA A 84 7.71 -1.72 -3.64
CA ALA A 84 8.69 -2.01 -2.61
C ALA A 84 8.38 -1.34 -1.26
N LEU A 85 8.02 -0.06 -1.27
CA LEU A 85 7.79 0.70 -0.03
C LEU A 85 6.56 0.21 0.75
N PRO A 86 5.39 -0.04 0.12
CA PRO A 86 4.24 -0.57 0.83
C PRO A 86 4.48 -1.95 1.41
N VAL A 87 5.11 -2.84 0.64
CA VAL A 87 5.47 -4.20 1.10
C VAL A 87 6.43 -4.12 2.29
N PHE A 88 7.47 -3.30 2.21
CA PHE A 88 8.43 -3.16 3.31
C PHE A 88 7.75 -2.66 4.60
N ILE A 89 6.92 -1.62 4.49
CA ILE A 89 6.19 -1.04 5.63
C ILE A 89 5.20 -2.08 6.19
N SER A 90 4.44 -2.74 5.34
CA SER A 90 3.43 -3.70 5.77
C SER A 90 4.03 -4.96 6.38
N VAL A 91 5.14 -5.48 5.86
CA VAL A 91 5.88 -6.58 6.48
C VAL A 91 6.48 -6.17 7.83
N LEU A 92 7.09 -4.98 7.92
CA LEU A 92 7.70 -4.49 9.17
C LEU A 92 6.64 -4.32 10.28
N PHE A 93 5.61 -3.51 10.03
CA PHE A 93 4.58 -3.23 11.03
C PHE A 93 3.61 -4.41 11.23
N GLY A 94 3.36 -5.21 10.21
CA GLY A 94 2.62 -6.47 10.30
C GLY A 94 3.32 -7.49 11.19
N SER A 95 4.64 -7.66 11.03
CA SER A 95 5.44 -8.56 11.89
C SER A 95 5.50 -8.07 13.33
N LEU A 96 5.67 -6.76 13.55
CA LEU A 96 5.67 -6.17 14.88
C LEU A 96 4.30 -6.30 15.57
N SER A 97 3.20 -6.03 14.86
CA SER A 97 1.85 -6.21 15.40
C SER A 97 1.56 -7.67 15.72
N TYR A 98 1.98 -8.62 14.88
CA TYR A 98 1.87 -10.05 15.16
C TYR A 98 2.60 -10.45 16.45
N ARG A 99 3.84 -9.98 16.64
CA ARG A 99 4.59 -10.22 17.89
C ARG A 99 3.87 -9.64 19.11
N ASN A 100 3.35 -8.42 19.00
CA ASN A 100 2.61 -7.77 20.08
C ASN A 100 1.34 -8.55 20.45
N VAL A 101 0.59 -9.05 19.45
CA VAL A 101 -0.64 -9.84 19.64
C VAL A 101 -0.38 -11.19 20.32
N GLN A 102 0.76 -11.83 20.04
CA GLN A 102 1.16 -13.05 20.74
C GLN A 102 1.43 -12.76 22.23
N GLN A 103 2.08 -11.62 22.54
CA GLN A 103 2.38 -11.19 23.90
C GLN A 103 1.13 -10.68 24.67
N LEU A 104 0.10 -10.21 23.95
CA LEU A 104 -1.20 -9.81 24.51
C LEU A 104 -1.93 -10.95 25.23
N SER A 105 -1.50 -12.21 25.08
CA SER A 105 -2.05 -13.35 25.83
C SER A 105 -1.91 -13.27 27.33
N TYR A 106 -0.93 -12.50 27.81
CA TYR A 106 -0.64 -12.36 29.24
C TYR A 106 -1.25 -11.10 29.85
N ARG A 107 -1.99 -10.29 29.07
CA ARG A 107 -2.52 -9.00 29.50
C ARG A 107 -4.02 -9.09 29.83
N GLN A 108 -4.46 -8.38 30.87
CA GLN A 108 -5.87 -8.21 31.23
C GLN A 108 -6.60 -7.27 30.23
N VAL A 109 -6.71 -7.70 28.97
CA VAL A 109 -7.56 -7.04 27.97
C VAL A 109 -8.86 -7.83 27.86
N PRO A 110 -10.03 -7.18 27.72
CA PRO A 110 -11.29 -7.86 27.51
C PRO A 110 -11.19 -8.87 26.36
N ILE A 111 -11.65 -10.10 26.59
CA ILE A 111 -11.50 -11.24 25.66
C ILE A 111 -12.02 -10.88 24.26
N ILE A 112 -13.14 -10.17 24.19
CA ILE A 112 -13.78 -9.74 22.93
C ILE A 112 -12.84 -8.84 22.12
N ARG A 113 -12.20 -7.84 22.76
CA ARG A 113 -11.32 -6.89 22.08
C ARG A 113 -10.05 -7.58 21.58
N ARG A 114 -9.52 -8.51 22.38
CA ARG A 114 -8.35 -9.31 22.02
C ARG A 114 -8.59 -10.19 20.79
N GLU A 115 -9.75 -10.81 20.67
CA GLU A 115 -10.06 -11.66 19.53
C GLU A 115 -10.29 -10.85 18.24
N LEU A 116 -10.92 -9.67 18.38
CA LEU A 116 -11.05 -8.72 17.28
C LEU A 116 -9.68 -8.28 16.73
N ASP A 117 -8.73 -7.90 17.61
CA ASP A 117 -7.40 -7.47 17.19
C ASP A 117 -6.60 -8.60 16.51
N LYS A 118 -6.77 -9.85 16.96
CA LYS A 118 -6.19 -11.04 16.31
C LYS A 118 -6.77 -11.26 14.92
N GLN A 119 -8.10 -11.19 14.78
CA GLN A 119 -8.75 -11.34 13.48
C GLN A 119 -8.30 -10.25 12.51
N LEU A 120 -8.26 -9.00 12.94
CA LEU A 120 -7.82 -7.89 12.10
C LEU A 120 -6.36 -8.06 11.66
N THR A 121 -5.47 -8.43 12.58
CA THR A 121 -4.06 -8.69 12.26
C THR A 121 -3.91 -9.81 11.23
N ARG A 122 -4.66 -10.92 11.38
CA ARG A 122 -4.65 -12.02 10.41
C ARG A 122 -5.17 -11.58 9.05
N MET A 123 -6.27 -10.83 9.01
CA MET A 123 -6.84 -10.30 7.77
C MET A 123 -5.81 -9.43 7.03
N VAL A 124 -5.16 -8.51 7.73
CA VAL A 124 -4.18 -7.59 7.13
C VAL A 124 -2.95 -8.35 6.61
N LEU A 125 -2.44 -9.35 7.35
CA LEU A 125 -1.32 -10.19 6.89
C LEU A 125 -1.66 -10.98 5.62
N VAL A 126 -2.84 -11.60 5.57
CA VAL A 126 -3.29 -12.34 4.38
C VAL A 126 -3.42 -11.39 3.18
N GLN A 127 -3.98 -10.20 3.41
CA GLN A 127 -4.13 -9.19 2.37
C GLN A 127 -2.78 -8.69 1.84
N ASP A 128 -1.79 -8.53 2.72
CA ASP A 128 -0.42 -8.15 2.33
C ASP A 128 0.24 -9.22 1.44
N VAL A 129 0.12 -10.50 1.81
CA VAL A 129 0.61 -11.62 0.99
C VAL A 129 -0.07 -11.64 -0.39
N TYR A 130 -1.39 -11.45 -0.44
CA TYR A 130 -2.11 -11.40 -1.72
C TYR A 130 -1.64 -10.24 -2.61
N ILE A 131 -1.45 -9.06 -2.02
CA ILE A 131 -0.95 -7.88 -2.74
C ILE A 131 0.47 -8.12 -3.25
N PHE A 132 1.34 -8.74 -2.45
CA PHE A 132 2.68 -9.09 -2.88
C PHE A 132 2.66 -10.03 -4.10
N ILE A 133 1.89 -11.12 -4.03
CA ILE A 133 1.75 -12.09 -5.13
C ILE A 133 1.16 -11.44 -6.38
N ALA A 134 0.26 -10.45 -6.24
CA ALA A 134 -0.34 -9.75 -7.37
C ALA A 134 0.59 -8.69 -8.00
N ILE A 135 1.30 -7.91 -7.18
CA ILE A 135 2.11 -6.78 -7.65
C ILE A 135 3.41 -7.25 -8.30
N VAL A 136 4.09 -8.26 -7.73
CA VAL A 136 5.39 -8.73 -8.23
C VAL A 136 5.35 -9.18 -9.71
N PRO A 137 4.45 -10.07 -10.15
CA PRO A 137 4.40 -10.46 -11.56
C PRO A 137 4.00 -9.29 -12.45
N TYR A 138 3.10 -8.41 -11.98
CA TYR A 138 2.70 -7.23 -12.74
C TYR A 138 3.87 -6.27 -12.98
N THR A 139 4.68 -5.98 -11.95
CA THR A 139 5.85 -5.10 -12.09
C THR A 139 6.92 -5.72 -12.97
N ILE A 140 7.14 -7.04 -12.88
CA ILE A 140 8.09 -7.75 -13.77
C ILE A 140 7.67 -7.59 -15.23
N VAL A 141 6.40 -7.89 -15.56
CA VAL A 141 5.89 -7.76 -16.94
C VAL A 141 6.01 -6.31 -17.43
N LEU A 142 5.60 -5.35 -16.61
CA LEU A 142 5.65 -3.93 -16.96
C LEU A 142 7.10 -3.47 -17.24
N ILE A 143 8.06 -3.91 -16.42
CA ILE A 143 9.47 -3.60 -16.63
C ILE A 143 9.94 -4.21 -17.95
N THR A 144 9.64 -5.49 -18.20
CA THR A 144 10.05 -6.16 -19.44
C THR A 144 9.47 -5.52 -20.70
N GLU A 145 8.21 -5.07 -20.67
CA GLU A 145 7.59 -4.36 -21.80
C GLU A 145 8.20 -2.96 -22.02
N THR A 146 8.80 -2.34 -21.00
CA THR A 146 9.43 -1.03 -21.14
C THR A 146 10.87 -1.13 -21.69
N PHE A 147 11.46 -2.32 -21.70
CA PHE A 147 12.81 -2.58 -22.23
C PHE A 147 12.83 -3.00 -23.72
N VAL A 148 11.67 -3.35 -24.28
CA VAL A 148 11.47 -3.72 -25.69
C VAL A 148 10.99 -2.49 -26.47
#